data_AF-A0A838JCN1-F1
#
_entry.id   AF-A0A838JCN1-F1
#
_cell.length_a   1.000
_cell.length_b   1.000
_cell.length_c   1.000
_cell.angle_alpha   90.00
_cell.angle_beta   90.00
_cell.angle_gamma   90.00
#
_symmetry.space_group_name_H-M   'P 1'
#
loop_
_entity.id
_entity.type
_entity.pdbx_description
1 polymer ?
#
loop_
_entity_poly.entity_id
_entity_poly.type
_entity_poly.pdbx_seq_one_letter_code
_entity_poly.pdbx_strand_id
1 'polypeptide(L)'
;TSNNRTLIGKATAGEAAVPLLSLSIPALLKTVGAMDNSSMKTSSSEPDHAMIRKGRHLLHDIFDQARKASPCVLWLDEVDLLGRADLKDLGEQWQSQLRIEMDGYDTNPAMVVITTVSRNDQIDRLQLSSCFNHSATMDGTPLKRFESGMGICTTCRQEIPASWKYCGFCGTAAGKTCAKCGILSPDVKGVVYCPECGSDL
;
A
#
# COMPACT_ATOMS: atom_id res chain seq x y z
N THR A 1 -14.40 3.94 8.51
CA THR A 1 -13.26 3.38 9.28
C THR A 1 -12.09 2.90 8.42
N SER A 2 -12.03 3.16 7.10
CA SER A 2 -10.87 2.80 6.25
C SER A 2 -9.67 3.74 6.43
N ASN A 3 -9.89 5.03 6.71
CA ASN A 3 -8.81 6.03 6.82
C ASN A 3 -7.69 5.64 7.78
N ASN A 4 -8.01 5.03 8.93
CA ASN A 4 -6.99 4.69 9.92
C ASN A 4 -6.04 3.58 9.44
N ARG A 5 -6.51 2.66 8.58
CA ARG A 5 -5.68 1.57 8.07
C ARG A 5 -4.67 2.07 7.05
N THR A 6 -5.12 2.92 6.13
CA THR A 6 -4.22 3.54 5.13
C THR A 6 -3.12 4.38 5.80
N LEU A 7 -3.39 4.99 6.96
CA LEU A 7 -2.35 5.70 7.73
C LEU A 7 -1.22 4.78 8.19
N ILE A 8 -1.48 3.49 8.42
CA ILE A 8 -0.44 2.52 8.81
C ILE A 8 0.49 2.26 7.64
N GLY A 9 -0.04 2.00 6.44
CA GLY A 9 0.81 1.81 5.25
C GLY A 9 1.71 3.02 5.00
N LYS A 10 1.13 4.21 5.17
CA LYS A 10 1.82 5.50 5.11
C LYS A 10 2.90 5.67 6.19
N ALA A 11 2.59 5.29 7.42
CA ALA A 11 3.53 5.27 8.55
C ALA A 11 4.70 4.34 8.28
N THR A 12 4.41 3.10 7.90
CA THR A 12 5.40 2.04 7.69
C THR A 12 6.37 2.41 6.58
N ALA A 13 5.86 2.86 5.44
CA ALA A 13 6.70 3.33 4.33
C ALA A 13 7.53 4.55 4.74
N GLY A 14 6.92 5.49 5.48
CA GLY A 14 7.60 6.69 5.95
C GLY A 14 8.70 6.40 6.98
N GLU A 15 8.52 5.43 7.87
CA GLU A 15 9.57 5.03 8.83
C GLU A 15 10.70 4.24 8.16
N ALA A 16 10.34 3.37 7.21
CA ALA A 16 11.29 2.56 6.46
C ALA A 16 12.05 3.36 5.38
N ALA A 17 11.68 4.62 5.13
CA ALA A 17 12.28 5.47 4.10
C ALA A 17 12.15 4.90 2.68
N VAL A 18 11.02 4.25 2.38
CA VAL A 18 10.76 3.59 1.09
C VAL A 18 9.48 4.11 0.44
N PRO A 19 9.37 4.07 -0.90
CA PRO A 19 8.13 4.40 -1.59
C PRO A 19 6.96 3.50 -1.16
N LEU A 20 5.78 4.11 -1.09
CA LEU A 20 4.50 3.43 -0.90
C LEU A 20 3.75 3.37 -2.23
N LEU A 21 3.51 2.17 -2.73
CA LEU A 21 2.57 1.93 -3.82
C LEU A 21 1.27 1.42 -3.21
N SER A 22 0.13 2.00 -3.57
CA SER A 22 -1.16 1.60 -3.00
C SER A 22 -2.20 1.31 -4.06
N LEU A 23 -2.91 0.19 -3.92
CA LEU A 23 -4.05 -0.19 -4.72
C LEU A 23 -5.25 -0.48 -3.82
N SER A 24 -6.39 0.15 -4.11
CA SER A 24 -7.67 -0.13 -3.45
C SER A 24 -8.53 -0.99 -4.37
N ILE A 25 -8.88 -2.20 -3.95
CA ILE A 25 -9.77 -3.09 -4.72
C ILE A 25 -11.13 -2.44 -5.05
N PRO A 26 -11.81 -1.72 -4.15
CA PRO A 26 -13.05 -1.04 -4.50
C PRO A 26 -12.85 0.09 -5.52
N ALA A 27 -11.72 0.80 -5.47
CA ALA A 27 -11.40 1.80 -6.49
C ALA A 27 -11.15 1.12 -7.85
N LEU A 28 -10.43 -0.02 -7.85
CA LEU A 28 -10.19 -0.82 -9.05
C LEU A 28 -11.51 -1.28 -9.69
N LEU A 29 -12.42 -1.87 -8.91
CA LEU A 29 -13.74 -2.31 -9.39
C LEU A 29 -14.54 -1.15 -10.02
N LYS A 30 -14.51 0.05 -9.41
CA LYS A 30 -15.15 1.24 -9.98
C LYS A 30 -14.52 1.66 -11.29
N THR A 31 -13.19 1.66 -11.39
CA THR A 31 -12.50 2.07 -12.63
C THR A 31 -12.78 1.12 -13.78
N VAL A 32 -12.79 -0.19 -13.53
CA VAL A 32 -13.08 -1.17 -14.59
C VAL A 32 -14.57 -1.16 -14.95
N GLY A 33 -15.46 -1.07 -13.96
CA GLY A 33 -16.91 -1.01 -14.18
C GLY A 33 -17.40 0.28 -14.85
N ALA A 34 -16.74 1.43 -14.63
CA ALA A 34 -17.10 2.69 -15.29
C ALA A 34 -16.75 2.70 -16.79
N MET A 35 -15.80 1.86 -17.24
CA MET A 35 -15.38 1.79 -18.64
C MET A 35 -16.35 0.99 -19.53
N ASP A 36 -17.14 0.08 -18.96
CA ASP A 36 -18.06 -0.78 -19.73
C ASP A 36 -19.42 -0.14 -20.04
N ASN A 37 -19.67 1.10 -19.60
CA ASN A 37 -20.86 1.87 -20.01
C ASN A 37 -20.84 2.28 -21.50
N SER A 38 -19.79 1.92 -22.24
CA SER A 38 -19.56 2.30 -23.64
C SER A 38 -19.78 1.17 -24.65
N SER A 39 -20.24 -0.03 -24.26
CA SER A 39 -20.52 -1.12 -25.20
C SER A 39 -21.83 -1.85 -24.92
N MET A 40 -22.56 -2.07 -26.01
CA MET A 40 -23.85 -2.75 -26.14
C MET A 40 -24.01 -3.94 -25.19
N LYS A 41 -25.12 -3.93 -24.42
CA LYS A 41 -25.62 -5.09 -23.67
C LYS A 41 -25.92 -6.24 -24.64
N THR A 42 -25.05 -7.25 -24.69
CA THR A 42 -25.46 -8.61 -25.05
C THR A 42 -25.66 -9.39 -23.77
N SER A 43 -26.85 -9.95 -23.62
CA SER A 43 -27.32 -10.68 -22.45
C SER A 43 -26.49 -11.93 -22.16
N SER A 44 -25.69 -11.91 -21.10
CA SER A 44 -25.31 -13.09 -20.31
C SER A 44 -24.79 -12.66 -18.95
N SER A 45 -25.23 -13.35 -17.91
CA SER A 45 -24.94 -13.12 -16.49
C SER A 45 -23.54 -13.60 -16.08
N GLU A 46 -22.52 -13.30 -16.88
CA GLU A 46 -21.11 -13.56 -16.56
C GLU A 46 -20.38 -12.21 -16.53
N PRO A 47 -19.44 -11.99 -15.60
CA PRO A 47 -18.61 -10.79 -15.65
C PRO A 47 -17.90 -10.75 -17.01
N ASP A 48 -18.03 -9.63 -17.71
CA ASP A 48 -17.45 -9.48 -19.04
C ASP A 48 -15.98 -9.88 -19.00
N HIS A 49 -15.58 -10.81 -19.88
CA HIS A 49 -14.20 -11.28 -19.98
C HIS A 49 -13.20 -10.11 -20.13
N ALA A 50 -13.68 -8.99 -20.69
CA ALA A 50 -12.96 -7.72 -20.73
C ALA A 50 -12.63 -7.16 -19.34
N MET A 51 -13.58 -7.13 -18.40
CA MET A 51 -13.39 -6.69 -17.02
C MET A 51 -12.38 -7.58 -16.28
N ILE A 52 -12.49 -8.90 -16.45
CA ILE A 52 -11.53 -9.86 -15.87
C ILE A 52 -10.12 -9.56 -16.37
N ARG A 53 -9.94 -9.47 -17.69
CA ARG A 53 -8.63 -9.23 -18.32
C ARG A 53 -8.02 -7.89 -17.93
N LYS A 54 -8.81 -6.81 -17.95
CA LYS A 54 -8.36 -5.46 -17.56
C LYS A 54 -7.89 -5.42 -16.11
N GLY A 55 -8.67 -5.99 -15.19
CA GLY A 55 -8.30 -6.04 -13.78
C GLY A 55 -7.04 -6.85 -13.53
N ARG A 56 -6.91 -8.02 -14.15
CA ARG A 56 -5.67 -8.82 -14.09
C ARG A 56 -4.45 -8.05 -14.59
N HIS A 57 -4.59 -7.29 -15.67
CA HIS A 57 -3.50 -6.46 -16.20
C HIS A 57 -3.10 -5.37 -15.20
N LEU A 58 -4.07 -4.66 -14.61
CA LEU A 58 -3.77 -3.62 -13.61
C LEU A 58 -3.12 -4.19 -12.35
N LEU A 59 -3.52 -5.40 -11.94
CA LEU A 59 -2.86 -6.13 -10.85
C LEU A 59 -1.41 -6.51 -11.21
N HIS A 60 -1.18 -6.98 -12.44
CA HIS A 60 0.18 -7.25 -12.91
C HIS A 60 1.04 -5.97 -12.94
N ASP A 61 0.50 -4.88 -13.48
CA ASP A 61 1.20 -3.60 -13.63
C ASP A 61 1.64 -3.02 -12.29
N ILE A 62 0.79 -3.07 -11.25
CA ILE A 62 1.16 -2.51 -9.94
C ILE A 62 2.29 -3.32 -9.29
N PHE A 63 2.27 -4.65 -9.45
CA PHE A 63 3.35 -5.50 -8.96
C PHE A 63 4.64 -5.27 -9.76
N ASP A 64 4.55 -5.05 -11.07
CA ASP A 64 5.72 -4.71 -11.89
C ASP A 64 6.33 -3.35 -11.52
N GLN A 65 5.47 -2.36 -11.25
CA GLN A 65 5.92 -1.06 -10.72
C GLN A 65 6.56 -1.20 -9.34
N ALA A 66 5.99 -2.02 -8.45
CA ALA A 66 6.55 -2.25 -7.12
C ALA A 66 7.93 -2.93 -7.21
N ARG A 67 8.08 -3.95 -8.07
CA ARG A 67 9.37 -4.59 -8.34
C ARG A 67 10.44 -3.58 -8.80
N LYS A 68 10.07 -2.66 -9.70
CA LYS A 68 10.97 -1.60 -10.20
C LYS A 68 11.28 -0.53 -9.14
N ALA A 69 10.35 -0.27 -8.23
CA ALA A 69 10.48 0.72 -7.16
C ALA A 69 11.17 0.16 -5.89
N SER A 70 11.58 -1.11 -5.92
CA SER A 70 12.16 -1.78 -4.76
C SER A 70 13.49 -1.14 -4.32
N PRO A 71 13.74 -0.95 -3.01
CA PRO A 71 12.92 -1.40 -1.87
C PRO A 71 11.64 -0.56 -1.69
N CYS A 72 10.48 -1.21 -1.50
CA CYS A 72 9.18 -0.53 -1.41
C CYS A 72 8.15 -1.25 -0.53
N VAL A 73 7.09 -0.54 -0.14
CA VAL A 73 5.89 -1.13 0.45
C VAL A 73 4.75 -1.11 -0.58
N LEU A 74 4.17 -2.28 -0.87
CA LEU A 74 2.96 -2.43 -1.67
C LEU A 74 1.75 -2.61 -0.74
N TRP A 75 0.82 -1.67 -0.76
CA TRP A 75 -0.40 -1.65 0.03
C TRP A 75 -1.62 -2.05 -0.78
N LEU A 76 -2.26 -3.16 -0.42
CA LEU A 76 -3.50 -3.63 -1.03
C LEU A 76 -4.68 -3.43 -0.06
N ASP A 77 -5.65 -2.61 -0.41
CA ASP A 77 -6.76 -2.25 0.48
C ASP A 77 -8.05 -3.01 0.12
N GLU A 78 -8.71 -3.54 1.15
CA GLU A 78 -10.03 -4.21 1.08
C GLU A 78 -10.06 -5.43 0.14
N VAL A 79 -9.06 -6.30 0.27
CA VAL A 79 -8.92 -7.51 -0.56
C VAL A 79 -10.07 -8.51 -0.34
N ASP A 80 -10.72 -8.47 0.82
CA ASP A 80 -11.90 -9.28 1.13
C ASP A 80 -13.12 -8.99 0.25
N LEU A 81 -13.15 -7.87 -0.46
CA LEU A 81 -14.18 -7.60 -1.45
C LEU A 81 -14.17 -8.61 -2.60
N LEU A 82 -13.01 -9.17 -2.94
CA LEU A 82 -12.91 -10.20 -3.99
C LEU A 82 -13.55 -11.53 -3.58
N GLY A 83 -13.79 -11.74 -2.28
CA GLY A 83 -14.46 -12.94 -1.75
C GLY A 83 -15.99 -12.83 -1.71
N ARG A 84 -16.58 -11.73 -2.20
CA ARG A 84 -18.04 -11.56 -2.19
C ARG A 84 -18.71 -12.44 -3.25
N ALA A 85 -19.88 -12.98 -2.89
CA ALA A 85 -20.64 -13.88 -3.75
C ALA A 85 -21.12 -13.23 -5.06
N ASP A 86 -21.39 -11.92 -5.07
CA ASP A 86 -21.78 -11.18 -6.27
C ASP A 86 -20.63 -10.92 -7.24
N LEU A 87 -19.39 -11.15 -6.80
CA LEU A 87 -18.19 -11.03 -7.61
C LEU A 87 -17.53 -12.39 -7.86
N LYS A 88 -18.22 -13.52 -7.63
CA LYS A 88 -17.61 -14.86 -7.57
C LYS A 88 -16.58 -15.12 -8.69
N ASP A 89 -16.99 -15.09 -9.96
CA ASP A 89 -16.09 -15.45 -11.05
C ASP A 89 -14.99 -14.41 -11.29
N LEU A 90 -15.31 -13.11 -11.18
CA LEU A 90 -14.34 -12.02 -11.31
C LEU A 90 -13.30 -12.05 -10.18
N GLY A 91 -13.79 -12.18 -8.96
CA GLY A 91 -13.03 -12.19 -7.71
C GLY A 91 -12.12 -13.39 -7.63
N GLU A 92 -12.58 -14.59 -8.01
CA GLU A 92 -11.73 -15.78 -8.11
C GLU A 92 -10.57 -15.58 -9.10
N GLN A 93 -10.83 -14.96 -10.26
CA GLN A 93 -9.80 -14.69 -11.27
C GLN A 93 -8.77 -13.64 -10.81
N TRP A 94 -9.23 -12.57 -10.16
CA TRP A 94 -8.35 -11.52 -9.64
C TRP A 94 -7.55 -11.99 -8.42
N GLN A 95 -8.15 -12.79 -7.53
CA GLN A 95 -7.44 -13.47 -6.44
C GLN A 95 -6.38 -14.41 -6.99
N SER A 96 -6.69 -15.18 -8.05
CA SER A 96 -5.72 -16.07 -8.69
C SER A 96 -4.52 -15.29 -9.25
N GLN A 97 -4.76 -14.13 -9.89
CA GLN A 97 -3.67 -13.27 -10.37
C GLN A 97 -2.83 -12.71 -9.21
N LEU A 98 -3.47 -12.21 -8.14
CA LEU A 98 -2.76 -11.73 -6.96
C LEU A 98 -1.87 -12.83 -6.34
N ARG A 99 -2.35 -14.07 -6.29
CA ARG A 99 -1.57 -15.21 -5.80
C ARG A 99 -0.34 -15.46 -6.69
N ILE A 100 -0.53 -15.48 -8.02
CA ILE A 100 0.58 -15.64 -8.97
C ILE A 100 1.65 -14.56 -8.78
N GLU A 101 1.25 -13.30 -8.60
CA GLU A 101 2.20 -12.20 -8.38
C GLU A 101 2.95 -12.31 -7.04
N MET A 102 2.29 -12.81 -5.99
CA MET A 102 2.92 -13.02 -4.68
C MET A 102 3.80 -14.27 -4.62
N ASP A 103 3.39 -15.37 -5.26
CA ASP A 103 4.19 -16.60 -5.35
C ASP A 103 5.41 -16.44 -6.27
N GLY A 104 5.29 -15.58 -7.29
CA GLY A 104 6.37 -15.25 -8.22
C GLY A 104 7.35 -14.19 -7.71
N TYR A 105 7.17 -13.69 -6.49
CA TYR A 105 8.05 -12.69 -5.91
C TYR A 105 9.26 -13.34 -5.24
N ASP A 106 10.45 -13.04 -5.75
CA ASP A 106 11.72 -13.39 -5.11
C ASP A 106 12.03 -12.39 -4.00
N THR A 107 12.61 -12.84 -2.87
CA THR A 107 12.90 -11.96 -1.71
C THR A 107 13.92 -10.85 -2.01
N ASN A 108 14.50 -10.86 -3.21
CA ASN A 108 15.38 -9.85 -3.72
C ASN A 108 14.88 -9.41 -5.11
N PRO A 109 14.31 -8.21 -5.27
CA PRO A 109 14.55 -7.03 -4.42
C PRO A 109 13.50 -6.81 -3.32
N ALA A 110 13.91 -6.28 -2.16
CA ALA A 110 13.13 -6.15 -0.91
C ALA A 110 11.81 -5.33 -1.02
N MET A 111 10.74 -5.99 -1.45
CA MET A 111 9.35 -5.51 -1.41
C MET A 111 8.59 -6.17 -0.25
N VAL A 112 7.83 -5.35 0.49
CA VAL A 112 6.89 -5.82 1.51
C VAL A 112 5.47 -5.57 1.03
N VAL A 113 4.65 -6.62 0.99
CA VAL A 113 3.23 -6.51 0.65
C VAL A 113 2.40 -6.49 1.94
N ILE A 114 1.58 -5.46 2.11
CA ILE A 114 0.64 -5.33 3.22
C ILE A 114 -0.77 -5.26 2.66
N THR A 115 -1.65 -6.12 3.17
CA THR A 115 -3.06 -6.15 2.77
C THR A 115 -3.97 -5.74 3.93
N THR A 116 -5.10 -5.12 3.62
CA THR A 116 -6.18 -4.92 4.60
C THR A 116 -7.40 -5.75 4.25
N VAL A 117 -8.08 -6.18 5.32
CA VAL A 117 -9.34 -6.88 5.25
C VAL A 117 -10.34 -6.16 6.15
N SER A 118 -11.49 -5.81 5.59
CA SER A 118 -12.59 -5.17 6.32
C SER A 118 -13.43 -6.18 7.09
N ARG A 119 -13.57 -7.39 6.57
CA ARG A 119 -14.39 -8.46 7.15
C ARG A 119 -13.56 -9.71 7.47
N ASN A 120 -13.29 -9.91 8.76
CA ASN A 120 -12.44 -11.02 9.23
C ASN A 120 -13.04 -12.40 8.87
N ASP A 121 -14.37 -12.52 8.84
CA ASP A 121 -15.11 -13.74 8.47
C ASP A 121 -14.91 -14.16 7.00
N GLN A 122 -14.32 -13.31 6.17
CA GLN A 122 -14.09 -13.58 4.76
C GLN A 122 -12.63 -13.96 4.47
N ILE A 123 -11.73 -13.88 5.44
CA ILE A 123 -10.31 -14.23 5.24
C ILE A 123 -10.16 -15.70 4.83
N ASP A 124 -10.94 -16.59 5.43
CA ASP A 124 -10.92 -18.02 5.09
C ASP A 124 -11.37 -18.31 3.66
N ARG A 125 -12.14 -17.39 3.06
CA ARG A 125 -12.56 -17.47 1.65
C ARG A 125 -11.52 -16.90 0.70
N LEU A 126 -10.55 -16.14 1.22
CA LEU A 126 -9.47 -15.60 0.43
C LEU A 126 -8.45 -16.70 0.17
N GLN A 127 -8.30 -16.99 -1.11
CA GLN A 127 -7.31 -17.90 -1.65
C GLN A 127 -5.85 -17.41 -1.47
N LEU A 128 -5.68 -16.21 -0.92
CA LEU A 128 -4.42 -15.49 -0.76
C LEU A 128 -3.83 -15.64 0.65
N SER A 129 -4.59 -16.17 1.61
CA SER A 129 -4.21 -16.21 3.03
C SER A 129 -2.90 -16.97 3.28
N SER A 130 -2.62 -18.03 2.51
CA SER A 130 -1.38 -18.81 2.61
C SER A 130 -0.12 -18.07 2.21
N CYS A 131 -0.24 -16.97 1.46
CA CYS A 131 0.91 -16.20 0.98
C CYS A 131 1.38 -15.15 2.00
N PHE A 132 0.62 -14.93 3.10
CA PHE A 132 0.97 -13.95 4.13
C PHE A 132 1.59 -14.63 5.35
N ASN A 133 2.81 -14.20 5.71
CA ASN A 133 3.54 -14.76 6.85
C ASN A 133 3.04 -14.24 8.20
N HIS A 134 2.41 -13.07 8.22
CA HIS A 134 2.00 -12.37 9.42
C HIS A 134 0.59 -11.80 9.28
N SER A 135 -0.17 -11.84 10.39
CA SER A 135 -1.47 -11.19 10.50
C SER A 135 -1.50 -10.29 11.73
N ALA A 136 -2.18 -9.16 11.61
CA ALA A 136 -2.37 -8.23 12.71
C ALA A 136 -3.83 -7.77 12.72
N THR A 137 -4.48 -7.90 13.87
CA THR A 137 -5.85 -7.43 14.09
C THR A 137 -5.79 -6.08 14.80
N MET A 138 -6.50 -5.09 14.26
CA MET A 138 -6.64 -3.79 14.90
C MET A 138 -7.93 -3.75 15.71
N ASP A 139 -7.82 -3.90 17.03
CA ASP A 139 -8.92 -3.72 17.96
C ASP A 139 -8.72 -2.45 18.81
N GLY A 140 -9.74 -1.59 18.86
CA GLY A 140 -9.83 -0.47 19.81
C GLY A 140 -9.31 0.90 19.34
N THR A 141 -9.63 1.91 20.15
CA THR A 141 -9.17 3.32 20.03
C THR A 141 -7.69 3.41 20.41
N PRO A 142 -6.82 4.14 19.69
CA PRO A 142 -5.40 4.20 20.03
C PRO A 142 -5.21 4.85 21.41
N LEU A 143 -4.80 4.06 22.41
CA LEU A 143 -4.66 4.49 23.81
C LEU A 143 -3.32 5.16 24.13
N LYS A 144 -2.41 5.31 23.16
CA LYS A 144 -1.19 6.10 23.36
C LYS A 144 -1.21 7.35 22.49
N ARG A 145 -1.35 8.50 23.16
CA ARG A 145 -0.93 9.79 22.60
C ARG A 145 0.55 9.65 22.26
N PHE A 146 0.93 9.91 21.00
CA PHE A 146 2.34 9.83 20.58
C PHE A 146 3.20 10.65 21.54
N GLU A 147 4.08 9.98 22.29
CA GLU A 147 4.96 10.63 23.28
C GLU A 147 5.88 11.66 22.61
N SER A 148 6.18 11.46 21.33
CA SER A 148 7.04 12.30 20.49
C SER A 148 6.37 13.61 20.01
N GLY A 149 5.09 13.84 20.30
CA GLY A 149 4.35 15.00 19.79
C GLY A 149 3.97 14.90 18.30
N MET A 150 3.15 15.85 17.85
CA MET A 150 2.72 15.96 16.45
C MET A 150 3.41 17.17 15.79
N GLY A 151 3.87 16.98 14.56
CA GLY A 151 4.34 18.02 13.65
C GLY A 151 3.40 18.16 12.45
N ILE A 152 3.64 19.17 11.61
CA ILE A 152 2.90 19.40 10.37
C ILE A 152 3.87 19.19 9.20
N CYS A 153 3.47 18.38 8.22
CA CYS A 153 4.24 18.22 7.00
C CYS A 153 4.34 19.57 6.26
N THR A 154 5.56 19.98 5.92
CA THR A 154 5.83 21.25 5.22
C THR A 154 5.25 21.30 3.82
N THR A 155 5.10 20.16 3.14
CA THR A 155 4.54 20.06 1.79
C THR A 155 3.01 19.98 1.80
N CYS A 156 2.44 18.94 2.40
CA CYS A 156 1.00 18.66 2.30
C CYS A 156 0.16 19.19 3.48
N ARG A 157 0.80 19.82 4.47
CA ARG A 157 0.17 20.40 5.67
C ARG A 157 -0.66 19.43 6.51
N GLN A 158 -0.43 18.13 6.35
CA GLN A 158 -1.05 17.10 7.21
C GLN A 158 -0.31 16.97 8.53
N GLU A 159 -1.05 16.69 9.60
CA GLU A 159 -0.47 16.33 10.90
C GLU A 159 0.20 14.95 10.81
N ILE A 160 1.46 14.89 11.20
CA ILE A 160 2.27 13.66 11.23
C ILE A 160 3.02 13.59 12.56
N PRO A 161 3.30 12.39 13.11
CA PRO A 161 4.14 12.27 14.29
C PRO A 161 5.52 12.91 14.06
N ALA A 162 6.00 13.70 15.03
CA ALA A 162 7.25 14.44 14.87
C ALA A 162 8.49 13.53 14.78
N SER A 163 8.38 12.26 15.20
CA SER A 163 9.43 11.26 15.10
C SER A 163 9.56 10.63 13.71
N TRP A 164 8.56 10.79 12.83
CA TRP A 164 8.61 10.16 11.52
C TRP A 164 9.65 10.83 10.62
N LYS A 165 10.42 10.00 9.91
CA LYS A 165 11.45 10.46 8.97
C LYS A 165 10.85 11.08 7.70
N TYR A 166 9.70 10.57 7.27
CA TYR A 166 8.99 11.03 6.08
C TYR A 166 7.50 11.19 6.36
N CYS A 167 6.87 12.13 5.66
CA CYS A 167 5.44 12.31 5.69
C CYS A 167 4.76 11.11 5.04
N GLY A 168 4.00 10.34 5.82
CA GLY A 168 3.25 9.22 5.27
C GLY A 168 2.22 9.63 4.19
N PHE A 169 1.77 10.89 4.15
CA PHE A 169 0.77 11.31 3.16
C PHE A 169 1.34 11.66 1.78
N CYS A 170 2.48 12.35 1.73
CA CYS A 170 3.06 12.86 0.48
C CYS A 170 4.50 12.40 0.22
N GLY A 171 5.10 11.63 1.14
CA GLY A 171 6.46 11.12 1.01
C GLY A 171 7.58 12.15 1.20
N THR A 172 7.27 13.43 1.45
CA THR A 172 8.32 14.42 1.73
C THR A 172 9.03 14.11 3.04
N ALA A 173 10.36 14.25 3.07
CA ALA A 173 11.16 14.19 4.29
C ALA A 173 10.58 15.11 5.38
N ALA A 174 10.31 14.54 6.54
CA ALA A 174 9.82 15.24 7.72
C ALA A 174 10.95 15.52 8.74
N GLY A 175 12.05 14.77 8.65
CA GLY A 175 13.28 15.02 9.40
C GLY A 175 14.21 16.05 8.75
N LYS A 176 15.28 16.41 9.46
CA LYS A 176 16.36 17.25 8.90
C LYS A 176 17.02 16.54 7.72
N THR A 177 17.18 17.22 6.61
CA THR A 177 17.90 16.72 5.43
C THR A 177 19.19 17.50 5.22
N CYS A 178 20.20 16.83 4.68
CA CYS A 178 21.42 17.47 4.23
C CYS A 178 21.12 18.51 3.14
N ALA A 179 21.59 19.75 3.33
CA ALA A 179 21.41 20.82 2.35
C ALA A 179 22.14 20.55 1.01
N LYS A 180 23.18 19.70 1.01
CA LYS A 180 24.00 19.41 -0.16
C LYS A 180 23.46 18.24 -0.99
N CYS A 181 23.21 17.09 -0.37
CA CYS A 181 22.78 15.88 -1.10
C CYS A 181 21.31 15.49 -0.86
N GLY A 182 20.60 16.19 0.03
CA GLY A 182 19.20 15.92 0.32
C GLY A 182 18.92 14.66 1.16
N ILE A 183 19.96 13.90 1.54
CA ILE A 183 19.78 12.70 2.38
C ILE A 183 19.26 13.08 3.77
N LEU A 184 18.44 12.23 4.36
CA LEU A 184 17.98 12.43 5.72
C LEU A 184 19.15 12.34 6.71
N SER A 185 19.25 13.33 7.59
CA SER A 185 20.18 13.28 8.72
C SER A 185 19.80 12.13 9.65
N PRO A 186 20.77 11.32 10.10
CA PRO A 186 20.51 10.34 11.14
C PRO A 186 20.07 11.03 12.44
N ASP A 187 19.10 10.45 13.14
CA ASP A 187 18.61 10.95 14.44
C ASP A 187 19.52 10.46 15.58
N VAL A 188 20.77 10.91 15.54
CA VAL A 188 21.80 10.59 16.54
C VAL A 188 22.38 11.90 17.07
N LYS A 189 22.43 12.04 18.40
CA LYS A 189 22.98 13.24 19.04
C LYS A 189 24.46 13.41 18.68
N GLY A 190 24.84 14.62 18.27
CA GLY A 190 26.23 14.99 17.98
C GLY A 190 26.69 14.74 16.54
N VAL A 191 25.80 14.31 15.64
CA VAL A 191 26.14 14.24 14.22
C VAL A 191 26.21 15.65 13.65
N VAL A 192 27.39 16.04 13.20
CA VAL A 192 27.68 17.33 12.55
C VAL A 192 27.93 17.18 11.05
N TYR A 193 28.18 15.96 10.56
CA TYR A 193 28.52 15.69 9.16
C TYR A 193 27.56 14.70 8.51
N CYS A 194 27.28 14.92 7.23
CA CYS A 194 26.46 14.06 6.40
C CYS A 194 27.20 12.73 6.17
N PRO A 195 26.59 11.57 6.48
CA PRO A 195 27.23 10.27 6.31
C PRO A 195 27.50 9.92 4.84
N GLU A 196 26.76 10.53 3.91
CA GLU A 196 26.86 10.22 2.48
C GLU A 196 27.86 11.14 1.76
N CYS A 197 27.82 12.45 2.01
CA CYS A 197 28.60 13.42 1.24
C CYS A 197 29.60 14.25 2.06
N GLY A 198 29.68 14.01 3.38
CA GLY A 198 30.64 14.64 4.29
C GLY A 198 30.44 16.13 4.54
N SER A 199 29.37 16.76 4.04
CA SER A 199 29.07 18.17 4.33
C SER A 199 28.50 18.36 5.72
N ASP A 200 28.57 19.59 6.23
CA ASP A 200 27.92 19.96 7.48
C ASP A 200 26.39 19.77 7.39
N LEU A 201 25.76 19.31 8.50
CA LEU A 201 24.32 19.06 8.65
C LEU A 201 23.60 20.13 9.49
#